data_AF-A0A9Y1BRN7-F1
#
_entry.id   AF-A0A9Y1BRN7-F1
#
_cell.length_a   1.000
_cell.length_b   1.000
_cell.length_c   1.000
_cell.angle_alpha   90.00
_cell.angle_beta   90.00
_cell.angle_gamma   90.00
#
_symmetry.space_group_name_H-M   'P 1'
#
loop_
_entity.id
_entity.type
_entity.pdbx_description
1 polymer ?
#
loop_
_entity_poly.entity_id
_entity_poly.type
_entity_poly.pdbx_seq_one_letter_code
_entity_poly.pdbx_strand_id
1 'polypeptide(L)'
;MSDKLIVELEETLIPYALERFNFQNNPAVRNITSNPIFRSMLGKTLDHAQQYVTDFVTWLCRAFVRVLVNSNISLKLSDIATLILAESFLMMDLPPYGYGGSSNDGDKSDTKVMIEVEVHRWFVFLEKEGKLPGIYNRFTGVYSTN
;
A
#
# COMPACT_ATOMS: atom_id res chain seq x y z
N MET A 1 -20.64 -8.71 -6.80
CA MET A 1 -19.87 -7.60 -7.39
C MET A 1 -18.89 -8.19 -8.39
N SER A 2 -18.63 -7.52 -9.52
CA SER A 2 -17.95 -8.13 -10.67
C SER A 2 -16.43 -8.12 -10.51
N ASP A 3 -15.76 -9.27 -10.59
CA ASP A 3 -14.29 -9.42 -10.64
C ASP A 3 -13.62 -8.45 -11.63
N LYS A 4 -14.34 -8.09 -12.71
CA LYS A 4 -13.92 -7.06 -13.68
C LYS A 4 -13.62 -5.69 -13.04
N LEU A 5 -14.42 -5.25 -12.06
CA LEU A 5 -14.21 -3.97 -11.38
C LEU A 5 -12.96 -4.00 -10.51
N ILE A 6 -12.71 -5.13 -9.85
CA ILE A 6 -11.50 -5.34 -9.05
C ILE A 6 -10.27 -5.22 -9.96
N VAL A 7 -10.26 -5.92 -11.10
CA VAL A 7 -9.16 -5.86 -12.06
C VAL A 7 -8.93 -4.43 -12.56
N GLU A 8 -9.99 -3.72 -12.94
CA GLU A 8 -9.87 -2.34 -13.44
C GLU A 8 -9.27 -1.38 -12.40
N LEU A 9 -9.71 -1.50 -11.14
CA LEU A 9 -9.19 -0.69 -10.05
C LEU A 9 -7.74 -1.03 -9.72
N GLU A 10 -7.37 -2.32 -9.73
CA GLU A 10 -6.00 -2.78 -9.55
C GLU A 10 -5.07 -2.24 -10.65
N GLU A 11 -5.47 -2.36 -11.92
CA GLU A 11 -4.71 -1.85 -13.08
C GLU A 11 -4.51 -0.33 -13.03
N THR A 12 -5.43 0.40 -12.40
CA THR A 12 -5.33 1.84 -12.23
C THR A 12 -4.46 2.21 -11.02
N LEU A 13 -4.66 1.55 -9.89
CA LEU A 13 -4.06 1.93 -8.62
C LEU A 13 -2.60 1.45 -8.45
N ILE A 14 -2.30 0.20 -8.84
CA ILE A 14 -1.01 -0.42 -8.58
C ILE A 14 0.14 0.39 -9.23
N PRO A 15 0.05 0.82 -10.50
CA PRO A 15 1.12 1.64 -11.10
C PRO A 15 1.37 2.95 -10.35
N TYR A 16 0.29 3.65 -9.96
CA TYR A 16 0.36 4.88 -9.17
C TYR A 16 1.04 4.65 -7.82
N ALA A 17 0.68 3.58 -7.11
CA ALA A 17 1.27 3.26 -5.82
C ALA A 17 2.76 2.91 -5.97
N LEU A 18 3.11 2.03 -6.91
CA LEU A 18 4.48 1.58 -7.11
C LEU A 18 5.45 2.71 -7.50
N GLU A 19 5.00 3.70 -8.27
CA GLU A 19 5.82 4.86 -8.63
C GLU A 19 6.31 5.63 -7.40
N ARG A 20 5.48 5.71 -6.36
CA ARG A 20 5.79 6.40 -5.10
C ARG A 20 6.84 5.66 -4.26
N PHE A 21 6.88 4.34 -4.38
CA PHE A 21 7.80 3.47 -3.65
C PHE A 21 9.01 3.02 -4.49
N ASN A 22 9.20 3.60 -5.68
CA ASN A 22 10.37 3.33 -6.50
C ASN A 22 11.60 4.05 -5.93
N PHE A 23 12.57 3.28 -5.43
CA PHE A 23 13.81 3.80 -4.88
C PHE A 23 14.63 4.60 -5.89
N GLN A 24 14.50 4.33 -7.19
CA GLN A 24 15.18 5.11 -8.24
C GLN A 24 14.62 6.53 -8.35
N ASN A 25 13.36 6.74 -7.95
CA ASN A 25 12.73 8.06 -7.87
C ASN A 25 13.11 8.80 -6.59
N ASN A 26 13.71 8.13 -5.60
CA ASN A 26 14.15 8.75 -4.35
C ASN A 26 15.52 9.43 -4.55
N PRO A 27 15.63 10.77 -4.38
CA PRO A 27 16.88 11.50 -4.58
C PRO A 27 18.03 11.00 -3.70
N ALA A 28 17.74 10.58 -2.47
CA ALA A 28 18.75 10.09 -1.54
C ALA A 28 19.36 8.77 -2.01
N VAL A 29 18.53 7.82 -2.44
CA VAL A 29 18.99 6.53 -2.95
C VAL A 29 19.70 6.69 -4.30
N ARG A 30 19.19 7.55 -5.17
CA ARG A 30 19.83 7.87 -6.46
C ARG A 30 21.24 8.43 -6.28
N ASN A 31 21.42 9.34 -5.32
CA ASN A 31 22.72 9.92 -5.02
C ASN A 31 23.72 8.88 -4.49
N ILE A 32 23.29 8.00 -3.57
CA ILE A 32 24.13 6.92 -3.03
C ILE A 32 24.53 5.92 -4.12
N THR A 33 23.58 5.51 -4.98
CA THR A 33 23.79 4.50 -6.03
C THR A 33 24.44 5.03 -7.31
N SER A 34 24.54 6.35 -7.47
CA SER A 34 25.28 6.98 -8.57
C SER A 34 26.78 6.72 -8.54
N ASN A 35 27.33 6.38 -7.36
CA ASN A 35 28.73 6.04 -7.21
C ASN A 35 28.94 4.52 -7.49
N PRO A 36 29.80 4.14 -8.45
CA PRO A 36 30.02 2.75 -8.84
C PRO A 36 30.43 1.81 -7.69
N ILE A 37 31.15 2.33 -6.69
CA ILE A 37 31.62 1.56 -5.53
C ILE A 37 30.45 1.21 -4.61
N PHE A 38 29.56 2.17 -4.35
CA PHE A 38 28.38 1.93 -3.53
C PHE A 38 27.35 1.08 -4.27
N ARG A 39 27.21 1.24 -5.59
CA ARG A 39 26.34 0.40 -6.42
C ARG A 39 26.78 -1.06 -6.43
N SER A 40 28.07 -1.35 -6.46
CA SER A 40 28.57 -2.73 -6.44
C SER A 40 28.42 -3.39 -5.05
N MET A 41 28.52 -2.62 -3.96
CA MET A 41 28.34 -3.12 -2.59
C MET A 41 26.86 -3.29 -2.21
N LEU A 42 25.99 -2.36 -2.61
CA LEU A 42 24.60 -2.30 -2.16
C LEU A 42 23.58 -2.71 -3.22
N GLY A 43 23.97 -2.82 -4.50
CA GLY A 43 23.05 -3.02 -5.62
C GLY A 43 22.12 -4.21 -5.43
N LYS A 44 22.65 -5.40 -5.12
CA LYS A 44 21.81 -6.60 -4.90
C LYS A 44 20.86 -6.45 -3.71
N THR A 45 21.31 -5.83 -2.63
CA THR A 45 20.50 -5.59 -1.43
C THR A 45 19.38 -4.60 -1.72
N LEU A 46 19.67 -3.55 -2.47
CA LEU A 46 18.69 -2.55 -2.89
C LEU A 46 17.69 -3.12 -3.89
N ASP A 47 18.13 -3.98 -4.81
CA ASP A 47 17.25 -4.67 -5.77
C ASP A 47 16.30 -5.63 -5.02
N HIS A 48 16.79 -6.39 -4.04
CA HIS A 48 15.95 -7.25 -3.21
C HIS A 48 14.99 -6.46 -2.32
N ALA A 49 15.45 -5.35 -1.74
CA ALA A 49 14.60 -4.46 -0.96
C ALA A 49 13.52 -3.79 -1.84
N GLN A 50 13.87 -3.36 -3.06
CA GLN A 50 12.93 -2.82 -4.03
C GLN A 50 11.88 -3.87 -4.40
N GLN A 51 12.31 -5.10 -4.70
CA GLN A 51 11.40 -6.19 -5.02
C GLN A 51 10.44 -6.47 -3.87
N TYR A 52 10.95 -6.58 -2.64
CA TYR A 52 10.13 -6.78 -1.44
C TYR A 52 9.09 -5.66 -1.27
N VAL A 53 9.50 -4.40 -1.43
CA VAL A 53 8.60 -3.25 -1.33
C VAL A 53 7.56 -3.27 -2.46
N THR A 54 7.97 -3.58 -3.69
CA THR A 54 7.07 -3.70 -4.85
C THR A 54 6.01 -4.77 -4.62
N ASP A 55 6.41 -5.95 -4.14
CA ASP A 55 5.49 -7.04 -3.85
C ASP A 55 4.53 -6.63 -2.72
N PHE A 56 5.07 -6.11 -1.61
CA PHE A 56 4.26 -5.69 -0.46
C PHE A 56 3.23 -4.60 -0.81
N VAL A 57 3.64 -3.57 -1.55
CA VAL A 57 2.73 -2.49 -2.00
C VAL A 57 1.67 -3.05 -2.96
N THR A 58 2.05 -3.96 -3.86
CA THR A 58 1.11 -4.62 -4.76
C THR A 58 0.04 -5.37 -3.96
N TRP A 59 0.42 -6.16 -2.95
CA TRP A 59 -0.51 -6.87 -2.09
C TRP A 59 -1.42 -5.92 -1.30
N LEU A 60 -0.89 -4.81 -0.77
CA LEU A 60 -1.68 -3.81 -0.08
C LEU A 60 -2.72 -3.14 -1.01
N CYS A 61 -2.34 -2.76 -2.23
CA CYS A 61 -3.27 -2.16 -3.19
C CYS A 61 -4.39 -3.15 -3.58
N ARG A 62 -4.03 -4.42 -3.79
CA ARG A 62 -5.00 -5.49 -4.07
C ARG A 62 -5.98 -5.70 -2.92
N ALA A 63 -5.47 -5.76 -1.70
CA ALA A 63 -6.28 -5.85 -0.48
C ALA A 63 -7.22 -4.64 -0.35
N PHE A 64 -6.70 -3.43 -0.58
CA PHE A 64 -7.49 -2.20 -0.56
C PHE A 64 -8.65 -2.22 -1.56
N VAL A 65 -8.39 -2.56 -2.82
CA VAL A 65 -9.44 -2.66 -3.84
C VAL A 65 -10.51 -3.69 -3.44
N ARG A 66 -10.11 -4.84 -2.91
CA ARG A 66 -11.06 -5.86 -2.42
C ARG A 66 -11.88 -5.36 -1.25
N VAL A 67 -11.29 -4.64 -0.30
CA VAL A 67 -12.03 -4.02 0.81
C VAL A 67 -13.05 -3.02 0.27
N LEU A 68 -12.67 -2.15 -0.66
CA LEU A 68 -13.59 -1.16 -1.25
C LEU A 68 -14.77 -1.78 -1.98
N VAL A 69 -14.50 -2.82 -2.77
CA VAL A 69 -15.51 -3.48 -3.59
C VAL A 69 -16.40 -4.38 -2.76
N ASN A 70 -15.92 -4.98 -1.67
CA ASN A 70 -16.72 -5.91 -0.87
C ASN A 70 -17.32 -5.31 0.40
N SER A 71 -16.94 -4.09 0.79
CA SER A 71 -17.58 -3.41 1.92
C SER A 71 -19.03 -3.10 1.59
N ASN A 72 -19.94 -3.45 2.51
CA ASN A 72 -21.37 -3.12 2.44
C ASN A 72 -21.80 -2.14 3.54
N ILE A 73 -20.82 -1.58 4.25
CA ILE A 73 -21.00 -0.65 5.37
C ILE A 73 -20.06 0.53 5.20
N SER A 74 -20.38 1.64 5.87
CA SER A 74 -19.44 2.73 6.02
C SER A 74 -18.26 2.31 6.89
N LEU A 75 -17.04 2.61 6.43
CA LEU A 75 -15.80 2.27 7.11
C LEU A 75 -15.00 3.54 7.40
N LYS A 76 -14.34 3.61 8.56
CA LYS A 76 -13.35 4.64 8.83
C LYS A 76 -12.02 4.26 8.17
N LEU A 77 -11.22 5.27 7.85
CA LEU A 77 -9.87 5.13 7.31
C LEU A 77 -9.01 4.18 8.14
N SER A 78 -9.10 4.28 9.48
CA SER A 78 -8.37 3.43 10.41
C SER A 78 -8.78 1.95 10.32
N ASP A 79 -10.06 1.70 10.05
CA ASP A 79 -10.61 0.35 9.94
C ASP A 79 -10.19 -0.26 8.61
N ILE A 80 -10.25 0.53 7.53
CA ILE A 80 -9.75 0.13 6.21
C ILE A 80 -8.26 -0.18 6.29
N ALA A 81 -7.45 0.71 6.86
CA ALA A 81 -6.01 0.48 7.03
C ALA A 81 -5.70 -0.82 7.77
N THR A 82 -6.48 -1.14 8.80
CA THR A 82 -6.36 -2.38 9.57
C THR A 82 -6.75 -3.60 8.74
N LEU A 83 -7.87 -3.52 8.01
CA LEU A 83 -8.36 -4.60 7.16
C LEU A 83 -7.41 -4.90 6.01
N ILE A 84 -6.88 -3.88 5.33
CA ILE A 84 -5.97 -4.10 4.21
C ILE A 84 -4.64 -4.71 4.65
N LEU A 85 -4.17 -4.41 5.86
CA LEU A 85 -2.96 -4.99 6.40
C LEU A 85 -3.17 -6.47 6.75
N ALA A 86 -4.31 -6.79 7.37
CA ALA A 86 -4.67 -8.18 7.65
C ALA A 86 -4.83 -8.99 6.37
N GLU A 87 -5.54 -8.42 5.38
CA GLU A 87 -5.84 -9.06 4.11
C GLU A 87 -4.58 -9.21 3.23
N SER A 88 -3.66 -8.23 3.24
CA SER A 88 -2.40 -8.36 2.50
C SER A 88 -1.50 -9.45 3.09
N PHE A 89 -1.42 -9.56 4.42
CA PHE A 89 -0.69 -10.66 5.07
C PHE A 89 -1.29 -12.02 4.79
N LEU A 90 -2.63 -12.12 4.74
CA LEU A 90 -3.32 -13.34 4.34
C LEU A 90 -2.95 -13.73 2.89
N MET A 91 -2.92 -12.76 1.98
CA MET A 91 -2.56 -13.01 0.56
C MET A 91 -1.10 -13.39 0.36
N MET A 92 -0.21 -12.88 1.20
CA MET A 92 1.22 -13.21 1.17
C MET A 92 1.52 -14.58 1.79
N ASP A 93 0.51 -15.27 2.33
CA ASP A 93 0.65 -16.53 3.08
C ASP A 93 1.68 -16.41 4.22
N LEU A 94 1.73 -15.23 4.85
CA LEU A 94 2.66 -14.98 5.94
C LEU A 94 2.16 -15.66 7.22
N PRO A 95 3.01 -16.40 7.94
CA PRO A 95 2.63 -16.98 9.21
C PRO A 95 2.30 -15.86 10.22
N PRO A 96 1.40 -16.10 11.17
CA PRO A 96 0.97 -15.10 12.17
C PRO A 96 2.12 -14.53 13.02
N TYR A 97 3.30 -15.16 12.99
CA TYR A 97 4.51 -14.78 13.72
C TYR A 97 5.59 -14.10 12.84
N GLY A 98 5.32 -13.86 11.56
CA GLY A 98 6.31 -13.34 10.59
C GLY A 98 6.78 -11.90 10.81
N TYR A 99 6.13 -11.16 11.72
CA TYR A 99 6.53 -9.79 12.13
C TYR A 99 7.07 -9.76 13.57
N GLY A 100 7.64 -10.86 14.05
CA GLY A 100 8.30 -10.97 15.35
C GLY A 100 9.81 -10.74 15.26
N GLY A 101 10.22 -9.58 14.73
CA GLY A 101 11.63 -9.26 14.47
C GLY A 101 12.08 -7.93 15.06
N SER A 102 11.58 -7.54 16.24
CA SER A 102 12.15 -6.48 17.09
C SER A 102 11.24 -6.29 18.31
N SER A 103 11.76 -6.57 19.50
CA SER A 103 11.14 -6.28 20.79
C SER A 103 11.22 -4.79 21.16
N ASN A 104 10.96 -3.91 20.19
CA ASN A 104 10.65 -2.50 20.45
C ASN A 104 9.16 -2.32 20.19
N ASP A 105 8.36 -2.28 21.26
CA ASP A 105 6.94 -1.92 21.25
C ASP A 105 6.67 -0.47 20.75
N GLY A 106 7.64 0.16 20.08
CA GLY A 106 7.60 1.54 19.62
C GLY A 106 7.11 1.78 18.18
N ASP A 107 6.86 0.78 17.34
CA ASP A 107 6.75 1.03 15.87
C ASP A 107 5.49 0.48 15.16
N LYS A 108 4.59 -0.19 15.89
CA LYS A 108 3.33 -0.68 15.29
C LYS A 108 2.34 0.45 15.02
N SER A 109 2.35 1.50 15.84
CA SER A 109 1.56 2.72 15.61
C SER A 109 1.98 3.42 14.33
N ASP A 110 3.28 3.51 14.10
CA ASP A 110 3.86 4.34 13.03
C ASP A 110 3.62 3.68 11.67
N THR A 111 3.71 2.35 11.61
CA THR A 111 3.33 1.57 10.43
C THR A 111 1.85 1.77 10.09
N LYS A 112 0.95 1.76 11.09
CA LYS A 112 -0.48 1.97 10.87
C LYS A 112 -0.78 3.37 10.33
N VAL A 113 -0.17 4.40 10.90
CA VAL A 113 -0.31 5.80 10.45
C VAL A 113 0.18 5.94 9.01
N MET A 114 1.32 5.34 8.66
CA MET A 114 1.84 5.37 7.29
C MET A 114 0.89 4.69 6.30
N ILE A 115 0.28 3.56 6.68
CA ILE A 115 -0.73 2.88 5.87
C ILE A 115 -1.96 3.78 5.70
N GLU A 116 -2.48 4.39 6.77
CA GLU A 116 -3.62 5.31 6.69
C GLU A 116 -3.37 6.48 5.73
N VAL A 117 -2.15 7.04 5.73
CA VAL A 117 -1.74 8.09 4.78
C VAL A 117 -1.79 7.59 3.34
N GLU A 118 -1.30 6.38 3.07
CA GLU A 118 -1.32 5.84 1.70
C GLU A 118 -2.75 5.46 1.27
N VAL A 119 -3.56 4.88 2.16
CA VAL A 119 -4.98 4.63 1.88
C VAL A 119 -5.71 5.94 1.54
N HIS A 120 -5.46 7.01 2.29
CA HIS A 120 -6.02 8.33 2.00
C HIS A 120 -5.62 8.81 0.60
N ARG A 121 -4.35 8.65 0.21
CA ARG A 121 -3.87 9.02 -1.12
C ARG A 121 -4.53 8.18 -2.22
N TRP A 122 -4.71 6.89 -2.00
CA TRP A 122 -5.36 5.99 -2.95
C TRP A 122 -6.83 6.36 -3.16
N PHE A 123 -7.54 6.73 -2.10
CA PHE A 123 -8.89 7.30 -2.21
C PHE A 123 -8.92 8.55 -3.08
N VAL A 124 -8.08 9.53 -2.77
CA VAL A 124 -8.02 10.81 -3.52
C VAL A 124 -7.64 10.57 -4.98
N PHE A 125 -6.73 9.63 -5.24
CA PHE A 125 -6.35 9.25 -6.60
C PHE A 125 -7.52 8.63 -7.36
N LEU A 126 -8.18 7.60 -6.81
CA LEU A 126 -9.32 6.95 -7.47
C LEU A 126 -10.52 7.90 -7.66
N GLU A 127 -10.75 8.82 -6.72
CA GLU A 127 -11.76 9.88 -6.85
C GLU A 127 -11.43 10.80 -8.03
N LYS A 128 -10.17 11.25 -8.15
CA LYS A 128 -9.70 12.09 -9.26
C LYS A 128 -9.83 11.39 -10.62
N GLU A 129 -9.56 10.10 -10.67
CA GLU A 129 -9.71 9.28 -11.88
C GLU A 129 -11.18 8.91 -12.18
N GLY A 130 -12.13 9.31 -11.32
CA GLY A 130 -13.55 9.00 -11.50
C GLY A 130 -13.87 7.51 -11.34
N LYS A 131 -13.00 6.74 -10.67
CA LYS A 131 -13.12 5.29 -10.51
C LYS A 131 -13.52 4.84 -9.12
N LEU A 132 -13.61 5.74 -8.15
CA LEU A 132 -13.97 5.37 -6.78
C LEU A 132 -15.42 4.81 -6.73
N PRO A 133 -15.63 3.54 -6.30
CA PRO A 133 -16.96 2.90 -6.34
C PRO A 133 -17.91 3.36 -5.20
N GLY A 134 -17.56 4.42 -4.49
CA GLY A 134 -18.31 4.97 -3.36
C GLY A 134 -17.90 6.41 -3.09
N ILE A 135 -18.27 6.93 -1.92
CA ILE A 135 -17.96 8.31 -1.52
C ILE A 135 -16.97 8.28 -0.38
N TYR A 136 -15.85 8.97 -0.54
CA TYR A 136 -14.86 9.18 0.51
C TYR A 136 -14.85 10.62 0.99
N ASN A 137 -15.16 10.85 2.27
CA ASN A 137 -15.00 12.16 2.86
C ASN A 137 -13.59 12.31 3.45
N ARG A 138 -12.74 13.05 2.74
CA ARG A 138 -11.34 13.30 3.12
C ARG A 138 -11.12 13.98 4.47
N PHE A 139 -12.13 14.66 5.01
CA PHE A 139 -12.02 15.39 6.29
C PHE A 139 -12.50 14.56 7.48
N THR A 140 -13.48 13.69 7.28
CA THR A 140 -13.96 12.78 8.34
C THR A 140 -13.29 11.41 8.28
N GLY A 141 -12.60 11.10 7.17
CA GLY A 141 -11.97 9.81 6.94
C GLY A 141 -12.97 8.67 6.76
N VAL A 142 -14.23 8.97 6.41
CA VAL A 142 -15.29 7.97 6.24
C VAL A 142 -15.46 7.65 4.76
N TYR A 143 -15.40 6.37 4.44
CA TYR A 143 -15.81 5.81 3.15
C TYR A 143 -17.19 5.16 3.29
N SER A 144 -18.06 5.41 2.32
CA SER A 144 -19.39 4.80 2.24
C SER A 144 -19.63 4.26 0.84
N THR A 145 -20.12 3.04 0.74
CA THR A 145 -20.67 2.49 -0.50
C THR A 145 -22.06 3.04 -0.73
N ASN A 146 -22.33 3.47 -1.97
CA ASN A 146 -23.68 3.87 -2.40
C ASN A 146 -24.61 2.66 -2.51
#